data_AF-A0A643C6X1-F1
#
_entry.id   AF-A0A643C6X1-F1
#
_cell.length_a   1.000
_cell.length_b   1.000
_cell.length_c   1.000
_cell.angle_alpha   90.00
_cell.angle_beta   90.00
_cell.angle_gamma   90.00
#
_symmetry.space_group_name_H-M   'P 1'
#
loop_
_entity.id
_entity.type
_entity.pdbx_description
1 polymer ?
#
loop_
_entity_poly.entity_id
_entity_poly.type
_entity_poly.pdbx_seq_one_letter_code
_entity_poly.pdbx_strand_id
1 'polypeptide(L)'
;MCGAFRKPQSKVARVHIGQVIMSIHTKLQNKEHVIEALCRAKFKFPDHQKIHISKKWGFTKFNAYEFENMVAGKRLIPDGCGGQVHP
;
A
#
# COMPACT_ATOMS: atom_id res chain seq x y z
N MET A 1 -19.87 -36.89 15.12
CA MET A 1 -19.10 -37.15 13.87
C MET A 1 -17.69 -37.53 14.25
N CYS A 2 -17.30 -38.80 14.12
CA CYS A 2 -15.95 -39.25 14.45
C CYS A 2 -15.02 -39.08 13.23
N GLY A 3 -13.81 -38.53 13.43
CA GLY A 3 -12.79 -38.41 12.38
C GLY A 3 -12.93 -37.22 11.41
N ALA A 4 -13.47 -36.08 11.87
CA ALA A 4 -13.76 -34.93 11.00
C ALA A 4 -12.57 -33.99 10.69
N PHE A 5 -11.35 -34.30 11.16
CA PHE A 5 -10.17 -33.48 10.88
C PHE A 5 -9.75 -33.63 9.41
N ARG A 6 -9.72 -32.51 8.67
CA ARG A 6 -9.44 -32.49 7.23
C ARG A 6 -7.98 -32.20 6.91
N LYS A 7 -7.58 -32.61 5.71
CA LYS A 7 -6.33 -32.16 5.08
C LYS A 7 -6.43 -30.67 4.71
N PRO A 8 -5.31 -29.93 4.72
CA PRO A 8 -5.31 -28.52 4.32
C PRO A 8 -5.67 -28.38 2.83
N GLN A 9 -6.57 -27.45 2.51
CA GLN A 9 -7.05 -27.20 1.14
C GLN A 9 -6.41 -25.97 0.50
N SER A 10 -6.36 -24.85 1.22
CA SER A 10 -5.88 -23.57 0.70
C SER A 10 -5.27 -22.70 1.81
N LYS A 11 -4.58 -21.64 1.40
CA LYS A 11 -4.06 -20.59 2.28
C LYS A 11 -5.00 -19.40 2.29
N VAL A 12 -5.04 -18.69 3.40
CA VAL A 12 -5.83 -17.46 3.57
C VAL A 12 -4.98 -16.38 4.23
N ALA A 13 -5.22 -15.11 3.86
CA ALA A 13 -4.64 -13.96 4.54
C ALA A 13 -5.62 -13.47 5.61
N ARG A 14 -5.13 -13.32 6.85
CA ARG A 14 -5.89 -12.67 7.93
C ARG A 14 -5.65 -11.17 7.87
N VAL A 15 -6.72 -10.39 7.84
CA VAL A 15 -6.68 -8.92 7.70
C VAL A 15 -7.44 -8.30 8.87
N HIS A 16 -6.80 -7.34 9.55
CA HIS A 16 -7.43 -6.56 10.62
C HIS A 16 -8.14 -5.32 10.07
N ILE A 17 -9.02 -4.73 10.88
CA ILE A 17 -9.68 -3.47 10.54
C ILE A 17 -8.62 -2.37 10.40
N GLY A 18 -8.66 -1.63 9.29
CA GLY A 18 -7.70 -0.57 9.00
C GLY A 18 -6.36 -1.05 8.43
N GLN A 19 -6.17 -2.36 8.27
CA GLN A 19 -4.99 -2.89 7.61
C GLN A 19 -5.06 -2.66 6.09
N VAL A 20 -3.96 -2.19 5.51
CA VAL A 20 -3.83 -1.97 4.07
C VAL A 20 -3.64 -3.32 3.36
N ILE A 21 -4.50 -3.63 2.38
CA ILE A 21 -4.45 -4.86 1.58
C ILE A 21 -3.62 -4.65 0.32
N MET A 22 -3.90 -3.56 -0.40
CA MET A 22 -3.20 -3.19 -1.64
C MET A 22 -2.79 -1.72 -1.59
N SER A 23 -1.60 -1.43 -2.10
CA SER A 23 -1.05 -0.08 -2.20
C SER A 23 -0.43 0.14 -3.57
N ILE A 24 -0.70 1.30 -4.18
CA ILE A 24 -0.21 1.65 -5.51
C ILE A 24 0.50 3.00 -5.41
N HIS A 25 1.67 3.12 -6.03
CA HIS A 25 2.40 4.37 -6.18
C HIS A 25 2.51 4.73 -7.65
N THR A 26 2.04 5.93 -8.01
CA THR A 26 2.07 6.47 -9.37
C THR A 26 2.35 7.97 -9.35
N LYS A 27 2.65 8.53 -10.52
CA LYS A 27 2.64 9.98 -10.74
C LYS A 27 1.24 10.55 -10.49
N LEU A 28 1.18 11.83 -10.12
CA LEU A 28 -0.07 12.54 -9.80
C LEU A 28 -1.07 12.55 -10.96
N GLN A 29 -0.58 12.58 -12.20
CA GLN A 29 -1.39 12.56 -13.42
C GLN A 29 -2.30 11.34 -13.52
N ASN A 30 -1.88 10.18 -12.98
CA ASN A 30 -2.62 8.93 -13.12
C ASN A 30 -3.57 8.66 -11.95
N LYS A 31 -3.78 9.64 -11.06
CA LYS A 31 -4.53 9.49 -9.82
C LYS A 31 -5.94 8.94 -10.04
N GLU A 32 -6.67 9.50 -11.00
CA GLU A 32 -8.06 9.13 -11.26
C GLU A 32 -8.17 7.69 -11.77
N HIS A 33 -7.28 7.30 -12.69
CA HIS A 33 -7.20 5.94 -13.21
C HIS A 33 -6.89 4.91 -12.11
N VAL A 34 -6.02 5.26 -11.15
CA VAL A 34 -5.71 4.37 -10.01
C VAL A 34 -6.91 4.23 -9.07
N ILE A 35 -7.65 5.32 -8.81
CA ILE A 35 -8.85 5.26 -7.98
C ILE A 35 -9.89 4.33 -8.63
N GLU A 36 -10.12 4.44 -9.94
CA GLU A 36 -11.05 3.58 -10.66
C GLU A 36 -10.59 2.11 -10.65
N ALA A 37 -9.30 1.85 -10.84
CA ALA A 37 -8.74 0.50 -10.77
C ALA A 37 -8.96 -0.13 -9.38
N LEU A 38 -8.75 0.63 -8.31
CA LEU A 38 -9.01 0.17 -6.94
C LEU A 38 -10.51 -0.01 -6.66
N CYS A 39 -11.38 0.84 -7.21
CA CYS A 39 -12.83 0.65 -7.15
C CYS A 39 -13.24 -0.67 -7.78
N ARG A 40 -12.71 -1.00 -8.97
CA ARG A 40 -12.98 -2.27 -9.66
C ARG A 40 -12.42 -3.47 -8.90
N ALA A 41 -11.21 -3.34 -8.35
CA ALA A 41 -10.56 -4.42 -7.61
C ALA A 41 -11.25 -4.72 -6.27
N LYS A 42 -11.82 -3.71 -5.60
CA LYS A 42 -12.59 -3.90 -4.35
C LYS A 42 -13.73 -4.91 -4.50
N PHE A 43 -14.39 -4.97 -5.66
CA PHE A 43 -15.47 -5.95 -5.91
C PHE A 43 -15.03 -7.41 -5.87
N LYS A 44 -13.72 -7.69 -5.92
CA LYS A 44 -13.16 -9.04 -5.78
C LYS A 44 -12.89 -9.43 -4.33
N PHE A 45 -12.95 -8.47 -3.40
CA PHE A 45 -12.80 -8.72 -1.98
C PHE A 45 -14.17 -8.78 -1.30
N PRO A 46 -14.33 -9.64 -0.29
CA PRO A 46 -15.54 -9.63 0.53
C PRO A 46 -15.61 -8.36 1.38
N ASP A 47 -16.84 -7.94 1.71
CA ASP A 47 -17.15 -6.82 2.61
C ASP A 47 -16.83 -5.41 2.02
N HIS A 48 -16.70 -4.41 2.89
CA HIS A 48 -16.55 -3.00 2.53
C HIS A 48 -15.12 -2.47 2.78
N GLN A 49 -14.37 -2.28 1.70
CA GLN A 49 -13.02 -1.73 1.70
C GLN A 49 -13.04 -0.24 1.37
N LYS A 50 -12.18 0.54 2.01
CA LYS A 50 -12.06 1.98 1.77
C LYS A 50 -10.81 2.25 0.94
N ILE A 51 -10.94 3.14 -0.04
CA ILE A 51 -9.80 3.66 -0.81
C ILE A 51 -9.31 4.91 -0.09
N HIS A 52 -8.03 4.94 0.26
CA HIS A 52 -7.40 6.05 0.95
C HIS A 52 -6.24 6.59 0.11
N ILE A 53 -6.17 7.92 -0.02
CA ILE A 53 -5.01 8.61 -0.59
C ILE A 53 -4.04 8.91 0.55
N SER A 54 -2.83 8.37 0.45
CA SER A 54 -1.78 8.60 1.45
C SER A 54 -1.26 10.04 1.37
N LYS A 55 -0.88 10.61 2.51
CA LYS A 55 -0.10 11.86 2.61
C LYS A 55 1.40 11.65 2.46
N LYS A 56 1.83 10.38 2.51
CA LYS A 56 3.23 9.98 2.41
C LYS A 56 3.72 10.03 0.97
N TRP A 57 5.02 10.22 0.81
CA TRP A 57 5.64 10.12 -0.52
C TRP A 57 5.78 8.65 -0.92
N GLY A 58 4.80 8.15 -1.69
CA GLY A 58 4.76 6.77 -2.15
C GLY A 58 4.79 5.76 -1.00
N PHE A 59 5.74 4.83 -1.05
CA PHE A 59 5.92 3.78 -0.05
C PHE A 59 6.92 4.15 1.06
N THR A 60 7.32 5.41 1.14
CA THR A 60 8.21 5.89 2.20
C THR A 60 7.45 6.17 3.49
N LYS A 61 8.18 6.38 4.58
CA LYS A 61 7.60 6.77 5.87
C LYS A 61 7.30 8.26 5.96
N PHE A 62 7.91 9.07 5.10
CA PHE A 62 7.88 10.53 5.13
C PHE A 62 6.66 11.09 4.42
N ASN A 63 6.19 12.24 4.88
CA ASN A 63 5.19 13.02 4.15
C ASN A 63 5.79 13.61 2.87
N ALA A 64 4.96 13.94 1.88
CA ALA A 64 5.43 14.53 0.62
C ALA A 64 6.30 15.79 0.84
N TYR A 65 5.86 16.69 1.72
CA TYR A 65 6.60 17.91 2.07
C TYR A 65 7.95 17.63 2.74
N GLU A 66 7.98 16.70 3.70
CA GLU A 66 9.23 16.30 4.36
C GLU A 66 10.21 15.68 3.37
N PHE A 67 9.70 14.84 2.47
CA PHE A 67 10.51 14.19 1.44
C PHE A 67 11.14 15.23 0.49
N GLU A 68 10.36 16.20 0.01
CA GLU A 68 10.86 17.29 -0.83
C GLU A 68 11.97 18.10 -0.13
N ASN A 69 11.80 18.41 1.16
CA ASN A 69 12.83 19.08 1.96
C ASN A 69 14.11 18.24 2.09
N MET A 70 13.98 16.93 2.27
CA MET A 70 15.13 16.03 2.38
C MET A 70 15.87 15.86 1.05
N VAL A 71 15.14 15.88 -0.08
CA VAL A 71 15.73 15.91 -1.42
C VAL A 71 16.48 17.22 -1.65
N ALA A 72 15.86 18.36 -1.33
CA ALA A 72 16.49 19.67 -1.45
C ALA A 72 17.74 19.79 -0.56
N GLY A 73 17.68 19.23 0.66
CA GLY A 73 18.79 19.15 1.61
C GLY A 73 19.83 18.08 1.29
N LYS A 74 19.69 17.32 0.19
CA LYS A 74 20.58 16.21 -0.22
C LYS A 74 20.83 15.15 0.87
N ARG A 75 19.84 14.92 1.74
CA ARG A 75 19.91 13.93 2.85
C ARG A 75 19.42 12.54 2.46
N LEU A 76 18.88 12.38 1.25
CA LEU A 76 18.38 11.12 0.72
C LEU A 76 19.39 10.49 -0.22
N ILE A 77 19.74 9.23 0.06
CA ILE A 77 20.51 8.39 -0.85
C ILE A 77 19.52 7.54 -1.66
N PRO A 78 19.53 7.63 -3.00
CA PRO A 78 18.67 6.79 -3.83
C PRO A 78 19.13 5.33 -3.76
N ASP A 79 18.18 4.43 -3.48
CA ASP A 79 18.41 2.98 -3.38
C ASP A 79 17.65 2.24 -4.51
N GLY A 80 17.57 2.88 -5.67
CA GLY A 80 16.80 2.43 -6.83
C GLY A 80 15.28 2.62 -6.66
N CYS A 81 14.65 1.86 -5.76
CA CYS A 81 13.19 1.91 -5.52
C CYS A 81 12.81 2.77 -4.31
N GLY A 82 13.66 2.74 -3.28
CA GLY A 82 13.48 3.52 -2.06
C GLY A 82 14.46 4.69 -1.94
N GLY A 83 14.39 5.38 -0.80
CA GLY A 83 15.42 6.29 -0.36
C GLY A 83 15.87 5.90 1.04
N GLN A 84 17.17 5.75 1.24
CA GLN A 84 17.75 5.64 2.57
C GLN A 84 18.05 7.03 3.09
N VAL A 85 17.72 7.27 4.36
CA VAL A 85 18.01 8.54 5.01
C VAL A 85 19.38 8.45 5.64
N HIS A 86 20.21 9.44 5.36
CA HIS A 86 21.47 9.62 6.07
C HIS A 86 21.19 9.77 7.58
N PRO A 87 21.78 8.97 8.47
CA PRO A 87 21.72 9.25 9.90
C PRO A 87 22.32 10.62 10.23
#